data_AF-A0A7C4DNH4-F1
#
_entry.id   AF-A0A7C4DNH4-F1
#
_cell.length_a   1.000
_cell.length_b   1.000
_cell.length_c   1.000
_cell.angle_alpha   90.00
_cell.angle_beta   90.00
_cell.angle_gamma   90.00
#
_symmetry.space_group_name_H-M   'P 1'
#
loop_
_entity.id
_entity.type
_entity.pdbx_description
1 polymer ?
#
loop_
_entity_poly.entity_id
_entity_poly.type
_entity_poly.pdbx_seq_one_letter_code
_entity_poly.pdbx_strand_id
1 'polypeptide(L)'
;MNTPQHHRTRRGGQALIELTIALVCLLALCAGLLQIAVVTKAQTDALFTARQESSRGMFSDHPPWHDPQFIGFWDAGPDNKPMTADDRARAGNGSQFAATVVEKTVADPAHWPVISDAPDPAFFALRGNPDPAREFGLLGASETRTAELLPAVRHLLYNADAIACRAEVWMTWTRGMY
;
A
#
# COMPACT_ATOMS: atom_id res chain seq x y z
N MET A 1 -43.57 60.13 12.37
CA MET A 1 -43.91 59.39 13.60
C MET A 1 -43.73 57.92 13.28
N ASN A 2 -42.52 57.38 13.47
CA ASN A 2 -42.14 56.01 13.11
C ASN A 2 -41.84 55.23 14.38
N THR A 3 -42.64 54.19 14.63
CA THR A 3 -42.48 53.29 15.77
C THR A 3 -41.36 52.28 15.46
N PRO A 4 -40.32 52.14 16.31
CA PRO A 4 -39.29 51.13 16.08
C PRO A 4 -39.85 49.73 16.37
N GLN A 5 -39.85 48.87 15.35
CA GLN A 5 -40.16 47.45 15.50
C GLN A 5 -38.98 46.75 16.18
N HIS A 6 -39.17 46.30 17.42
CA HIS A 6 -38.23 45.43 18.09
C HIS A 6 -38.26 44.03 17.46
N HIS A 7 -37.25 43.71 16.65
CA HIS A 7 -36.92 42.33 16.31
C HIS A 7 -36.51 41.58 17.59
N ARG A 8 -37.46 40.90 18.23
CA ARG A 8 -37.17 39.89 19.27
C ARG A 8 -36.40 38.75 18.61
N THR A 9 -35.08 38.76 18.77
CA THR A 9 -34.20 37.70 18.31
C THR A 9 -34.54 36.40 19.03
N ARG A 10 -35.01 35.39 18.29
CA ARG A 10 -35.24 33.99 18.73
C ARG A 10 -33.90 33.32 19.12
N ARG A 11 -33.27 33.76 20.21
CA ARG A 11 -31.96 33.24 20.66
C ARG A 11 -32.05 31.90 21.42
N GLY A 12 -33.20 31.59 22.02
CA GLY A 12 -33.37 30.38 22.84
C GLY A 12 -33.27 29.06 22.06
N GLY A 13 -33.82 29.00 20.84
CA GLY A 13 -33.74 27.79 20.00
C GLY A 13 -32.39 27.61 19.30
N GLN A 14 -31.70 28.73 19.03
CA GLN A 14 -30.40 28.73 18.35
C GLN A 14 -29.31 28.08 19.22
N ALA A 15 -29.26 28.41 20.52
CA ALA A 15 -28.25 27.85 21.42
C ALA A 15 -28.36 26.32 21.55
N LEU A 16 -29.57 25.76 21.56
CA LEU A 16 -29.78 24.32 21.63
C LEU A 16 -29.35 23.62 20.34
N ILE A 17 -29.62 24.24 19.18
CA ILE A 17 -29.18 23.74 17.87
C ILE A 17 -27.66 23.78 17.77
N GLU A 18 -27.02 24.88 18.14
CA GLU A 18 -25.56 25.02 18.13
C GLU A 18 -24.88 23.99 19.04
N LEU A 19 -25.41 23.78 20.25
CA LEU A 19 -24.92 22.73 21.16
C LEU A 19 -25.08 21.33 20.55
N THR A 20 -26.21 21.05 19.90
CA THR A 20 -26.46 19.76 19.25
C THR A 20 -25.48 19.52 18.11
N ILE A 21 -25.24 20.53 17.27
CA ILE A 21 -24.27 20.47 16.17
C ILE A 21 -22.86 20.25 16.73
N ALA A 22 -22.45 21.01 17.74
CA ALA A 22 -21.15 20.87 18.37
C ALA A 22 -20.94 19.46 18.95
N LEU A 23 -21.96 18.90 19.59
CA LEU A 23 -21.91 17.54 20.13
C LEU A 23 -21.78 16.48 19.03
N VAL A 24 -22.54 16.61 17.93
CA VAL A 24 -22.44 15.71 16.78
C VAL A 24 -21.05 15.80 16.14
N CYS A 25 -20.50 16.99 15.98
CA CYS A 25 -19.14 17.18 15.48
C CYS A 25 -18.10 16.52 16.40
N LEU A 26 -18.22 16.67 17.71
CA LEU A 26 -17.33 16.03 18.68
C LEU A 26 -17.42 14.51 18.61
N LEU A 27 -18.63 13.95 18.52
CA LEU A 27 -18.84 12.51 18.38
C LEU A 27 -18.24 11.97 17.08
N ALA A 28 -18.43 12.67 15.96
CA ALA A 28 -17.86 12.30 14.67
C ALA A 28 -16.33 12.29 14.73
N LEU A 29 -15.71 13.28 15.39
CA LEU A 29 -14.27 13.36 15.55
C LEU A 29 -13.72 12.22 16.42
N CYS A 30 -14.35 11.94 17.57
CA CYS A 30 -14.00 10.82 18.43
C CYS A 30 -14.14 9.47 17.70
N ALA A 31 -15.23 9.27 16.96
CA ALA A 31 -15.45 8.06 16.17
C ALA A 31 -14.39 7.90 15.07
N GLY A 32 -14.02 8.99 14.39
CA GLY A 32 -12.95 9.00 13.40
C GLY A 32 -11.59 8.60 14.00
N LEU A 33 -11.22 9.16 15.15
CA LEU A 33 -9.96 8.82 15.84
C LEU A 33 -9.92 7.34 16.25
N LEU A 34 -11.02 6.82 16.80
CA LEU A 34 -11.13 5.40 17.15
C LEU A 34 -11.02 4.51 15.91
N GLN A 35 -11.67 4.91 14.80
CA GLN A 35 -11.61 4.14 13.57
C GLN A 35 -10.19 4.10 12.98
N ILE A 36 -9.46 5.22 13.01
CA ILE A 36 -8.06 5.26 12.58
C ILE A 36 -7.23 4.25 13.37
N ALA A 37 -7.44 4.14 14.68
CA ALA A 37 -6.75 3.15 15.51
C ALA A 37 -7.09 1.71 15.09
N VAL A 38 -8.37 1.41 14.80
CA VAL A 38 -8.81 0.09 14.34
C VAL A 38 -8.19 -0.28 12.98
N VAL A 39 -8.19 0.66 12.02
CA VAL A 39 -7.59 0.46 10.69
C VAL A 39 -6.08 0.27 10.79
N THR A 40 -5.40 1.13 11.57
CA THR A 40 -3.95 1.02 11.80
C THR A 40 -3.58 -0.33 12.41
N LYS A 41 -4.37 -0.82 13.36
CA LYS A 41 -4.19 -2.15 13.95
C LYS A 41 -4.32 -3.25 12.89
N ALA A 42 -5.39 -3.24 12.09
CA ALA A 42 -5.59 -4.24 11.04
C ALA A 42 -4.46 -4.24 10.00
N GLN A 43 -3.97 -3.06 9.60
CA GLN A 43 -2.83 -2.94 8.70
C GLN A 43 -1.54 -3.48 9.33
N THR A 44 -1.29 -3.17 10.60
CA THR A 44 -0.11 -3.66 11.34
C THR A 44 -0.14 -5.18 11.50
N ASP A 45 -1.30 -5.74 11.83
CA ASP A 45 -1.49 -7.19 11.96
C ASP A 45 -1.30 -7.91 10.61
N ALA A 46 -1.81 -7.33 9.51
CA ALA A 46 -1.58 -7.84 8.15
C ALA A 46 -0.07 -7.83 7.82
N LEU A 47 0.62 -6.72 8.10
CA LEU A 47 2.05 -6.60 7.85
C LEU A 47 2.88 -7.62 8.65
N PHE A 48 2.58 -7.79 9.95
CA PHE A 48 3.26 -8.78 10.78
C PHE A 48 3.03 -10.20 10.30
N THR A 49 1.80 -10.53 9.89
CA THR A 49 1.46 -11.86 9.38
C THR A 49 2.20 -12.13 8.08
N ALA A 50 2.13 -11.22 7.10
CA ALA A 50 2.84 -11.35 5.83
C ALA A 50 4.36 -11.47 6.03
N ARG A 51 4.93 -10.65 6.93
CA ARG A 51 6.35 -10.72 7.26
C ARG A 51 6.74 -12.04 7.93
N GLN A 52 5.89 -12.56 8.83
CA GLN A 52 6.15 -13.84 9.50
C GLN A 52 6.16 -14.99 8.48
N GLU A 53 5.23 -14.97 7.52
CA GLU A 53 5.18 -15.95 6.44
C GLU A 53 6.41 -15.86 5.53
N SER A 54 6.77 -14.66 5.08
CA SER A 54 7.98 -14.44 4.27
C SER A 54 9.24 -14.89 5.03
N SER A 55 9.36 -14.55 6.32
CA SER A 55 10.46 -14.98 7.19
C SER A 55 10.57 -16.50 7.31
N ARG A 56 9.45 -17.22 7.39
CA ARG A 56 9.47 -18.69 7.40
C ARG A 56 9.98 -19.25 6.07
N GLY A 57 9.60 -18.63 4.96
CA GLY A 57 10.08 -18.99 3.63
C GLY A 57 11.59 -18.77 3.46
N MET A 58 12.17 -17.74 4.11
CA MET A 58 13.60 -17.44 4.02
C MET A 58 14.52 -18.58 4.47
N PHE A 59 14.07 -19.37 5.46
CA PHE A 59 14.81 -20.51 5.99
C PHE A 59 14.47 -21.83 5.28
N SER A 60 13.51 -21.82 4.34
CA SER A 60 13.13 -23.02 3.60
C SER A 60 14.12 -23.30 2.48
N ASP A 61 14.45 -24.59 2.29
CA ASP A 61 15.19 -25.07 1.12
C ASP A 61 14.35 -24.95 -0.17
N HIS A 62 13.02 -24.92 -0.03
CA HIS A 62 12.06 -24.82 -1.12
C HIS A 62 11.11 -23.66 -0.82
N PRO A 63 11.44 -22.43 -1.23
CA PRO A 63 10.57 -21.31 -0.99
C PRO A 63 9.26 -21.43 -1.79
N PRO A 64 8.11 -21.04 -1.21
CA PRO A 64 6.91 -20.79 -1.99
C PRO A 64 7.17 -19.55 -2.85
N TRP A 65 7.53 -19.77 -4.11
CA TRP A 65 7.72 -18.69 -5.07
C TRP A 65 6.37 -18.04 -5.36
N HIS A 66 6.19 -16.80 -4.92
CA HIS A 66 5.16 -15.93 -5.47
C HIS A 66 5.67 -15.35 -6.77
N ASP A 67 4.95 -15.58 -7.87
CA ASP A 67 5.26 -15.03 -9.19
C ASP A 67 5.16 -13.50 -9.12
N PRO A 68 6.28 -12.78 -9.17
CA PRO A 68 6.28 -11.35 -8.98
C PRO A 68 5.68 -10.70 -10.21
N GLN A 69 4.68 -9.87 -9.96
CA GLN A 69 4.08 -9.08 -11.03
C GLN A 69 5.02 -7.94 -11.38
N PHE A 70 5.63 -8.02 -12.56
CA PHE A 70 6.40 -6.91 -13.11
C PHE A 70 5.50 -5.70 -13.29
N ILE A 71 5.97 -4.53 -12.87
CA ILE A 71 5.30 -3.26 -13.10
C ILE A 71 6.02 -2.56 -14.24
N GLY A 72 5.32 -2.35 -15.36
CA GLY A 72 5.88 -1.62 -16.50
C GLY A 72 5.69 -0.12 -16.34
N PHE A 73 4.48 0.30 -15.97
CA PHE A 73 4.08 1.70 -15.85
C PHE A 73 3.02 1.88 -14.76
N TRP A 74 2.86 3.12 -14.30
CA TRP A 74 1.76 3.53 -13.43
C TRP A 74 0.79 4.39 -14.22
N ASP A 75 -0.47 3.98 -14.23
CA ASP A 75 -1.57 4.79 -14.75
C ASP A 75 -2.06 5.71 -13.63
N ALA A 76 -2.00 7.03 -13.87
CA ALA A 76 -2.41 8.02 -12.90
C ALA A 76 -3.88 7.86 -12.53
N GLY A 77 -4.18 8.00 -11.24
CA GLY A 77 -5.53 7.96 -10.72
C GLY A 77 -6.36 9.20 -11.11
N PRO A 78 -7.62 9.28 -10.65
CA PRO A 78 -8.53 10.38 -10.99
C PRO A 78 -8.00 11.80 -10.70
N ASP A 79 -7.04 11.95 -9.77
CA ASP A 79 -6.45 13.25 -9.44
C ASP A 79 -5.29 13.66 -10.37
N ASN A 80 -4.91 12.79 -11.31
CA ASN A 80 -3.81 12.94 -12.28
C ASN A 80 -2.44 13.25 -11.66
N LYS A 81 -2.23 12.98 -10.36
CA LYS A 81 -0.91 13.12 -9.75
C LYS A 81 -0.14 11.81 -9.88
N PRO A 82 1.16 11.87 -10.25
CA PRO A 82 1.96 10.67 -10.34
C PRO A 82 2.32 10.13 -8.96
N MET A 83 2.38 8.81 -8.86
CA MET A 83 2.83 8.04 -7.70
C MET A 83 1.97 8.26 -6.44
N THR A 84 0.65 8.36 -6.62
CA THR A 84 -0.32 8.44 -5.52
C THR A 84 -1.02 7.10 -5.27
N ALA A 85 -1.70 7.00 -4.12
CA ALA A 85 -2.30 5.74 -3.68
C ALA A 85 -3.47 5.24 -4.57
N ASP A 86 -4.03 6.12 -5.40
CA ASP A 86 -5.09 5.83 -6.37
C ASP A 86 -4.57 5.40 -7.75
N ASP A 87 -3.26 5.46 -7.97
CA ASP A 87 -2.63 5.00 -9.20
C ASP A 87 -2.74 3.49 -9.35
N ARG A 88 -2.77 3.03 -10.61
CA ARG A 88 -2.84 1.60 -10.93
C ARG A 88 -1.57 1.16 -11.64
N ALA A 89 -0.93 0.14 -11.08
CA ALA A 89 0.17 -0.53 -11.75
C ALA A 89 -0.34 -1.24 -13.01
N ARG A 90 0.27 -0.92 -14.16
CA ARG A 90 0.09 -1.67 -15.39
C ARG A 90 1.11 -2.78 -15.43
N ALA A 91 0.62 -4.01 -15.68
CA ALA A 91 1.47 -5.18 -15.79
C ALA A 91 2.55 -4.97 -16.86
N GLY A 92 3.80 -5.20 -16.45
CA GLY A 92 4.95 -5.36 -17.32
C GLY A 92 5.24 -6.84 -17.54
N ASN A 93 6.44 -7.13 -18.03
CA ASN A 93 6.93 -8.50 -18.14
C ASN A 93 8.46 -8.56 -17.93
N GLY A 94 8.96 -9.76 -17.63
CA GLY A 94 10.39 -9.95 -17.36
C GLY A 94 11.30 -9.61 -18.55
N SER A 95 10.84 -9.78 -19.80
CA SER A 95 11.63 -9.40 -20.98
C SER A 95 11.83 -7.88 -21.10
N GLN A 96 10.81 -7.08 -20.78
CA GLN A 96 10.92 -5.62 -20.72
C GLN A 96 11.81 -5.20 -19.55
N PHE A 97 11.70 -5.84 -18.40
CA PHE A 97 12.62 -5.60 -17.27
C PHE A 97 14.07 -5.89 -17.66
N ALA A 98 14.34 -7.02 -18.32
CA ALA A 98 15.67 -7.36 -18.80
C ALA A 98 16.21 -6.30 -19.76
N ALA A 99 15.41 -5.86 -20.75
CA ALA A 99 15.84 -4.88 -21.73
C ALA A 99 16.00 -3.44 -21.18
N THR A 100 15.17 -3.06 -20.20
CA THR A 100 15.11 -1.66 -19.73
C THR A 100 15.91 -1.43 -18.44
N VAL A 101 16.06 -2.45 -17.61
CA VAL A 101 16.77 -2.40 -16.33
C VAL A 101 18.09 -3.15 -16.44
N VAL A 102 18.06 -4.47 -16.72
CA VAL A 102 19.27 -5.32 -16.68
C VAL A 102 20.29 -4.89 -17.73
N GLU A 103 19.90 -4.77 -19.00
CA GLU A 103 20.81 -4.36 -20.10
C GLU A 103 21.38 -2.94 -19.91
N LYS A 104 20.72 -2.09 -19.11
CA LYS A 104 21.21 -0.73 -18.80
C LYS A 104 22.11 -0.65 -17.57
N THR A 105 22.38 -1.75 -16.90
CA THR A 105 23.32 -1.77 -15.76
C THR A 105 24.77 -1.54 -16.21
N VAL A 106 25.09 -1.82 -17.48
CA VAL A 106 26.35 -1.43 -18.12
C VAL A 106 26.14 -0.17 -18.96
N ALA A 107 27.13 0.74 -18.92
CA ALA A 107 27.11 1.96 -19.74
C ALA A 107 27.32 1.68 -21.23
N ASP A 108 28.05 0.61 -21.56
CA ASP A 108 28.31 0.15 -22.93
C ASP A 108 28.07 -1.38 -22.98
N PRO A 109 27.26 -1.89 -23.92
CA PRO A 109 27.07 -3.34 -24.12
C PRO A 109 28.38 -4.13 -24.28
N ALA A 110 29.45 -3.50 -24.76
CA ALA A 110 30.78 -4.11 -24.85
C ALA A 110 31.45 -4.39 -23.50
N HIS A 111 30.91 -3.87 -22.39
CA HIS A 111 31.42 -4.12 -21.04
C HIS A 111 30.79 -5.35 -20.36
N TRP A 112 29.75 -5.95 -20.94
CA TRP A 112 29.17 -7.19 -20.41
C TRP A 112 30.17 -8.35 -20.24
N PRO A 113 31.14 -8.57 -21.15
CA PRO A 113 32.19 -9.58 -20.97
C PRO A 113 33.05 -9.36 -19.72
N VAL A 114 33.23 -8.11 -19.28
CA VAL A 114 33.99 -7.79 -18.05
C VAL A 114 33.20 -8.20 -16.81
N ILE A 115 31.87 -8.08 -16.86
CA ILE A 115 30.98 -8.54 -15.79
C ILE A 115 30.85 -10.06 -15.78
N SER A 116 30.95 -10.75 -16.93
CA SER A 116 30.91 -12.21 -16.96
C SER A 116 32.11 -12.89 -16.32
N ASP A 117 33.22 -12.16 -16.14
CA ASP A 117 34.40 -12.64 -15.41
C ASP A 117 34.26 -12.45 -13.88
N ALA A 118 33.18 -11.80 -13.41
CA ALA A 118 32.92 -11.63 -12.00
C ALA A 118 32.56 -12.97 -11.33
N PRO A 119 32.96 -13.17 -10.05
CA PRO A 119 32.75 -14.44 -9.35
C PRO A 119 31.29 -14.75 -9.00
N ASP A 120 30.35 -13.83 -9.22
CA ASP A 120 28.92 -14.04 -8.91
C ASP A 120 28.11 -14.39 -10.17
N PRO A 121 27.70 -15.66 -10.33
CA PRO A 121 26.95 -16.10 -11.51
C PRO A 121 25.50 -15.58 -11.54
N ALA A 122 24.95 -15.10 -10.42
CA ALA A 122 23.54 -14.69 -10.33
C ALA A 122 23.26 -13.43 -11.16
N PHE A 123 24.21 -12.49 -11.21
CA PHE A 123 24.04 -11.26 -11.99
C PHE A 123 24.06 -11.54 -13.49
N PHE A 124 24.88 -12.48 -13.94
CA PHE A 124 24.89 -12.92 -15.33
C PHE A 124 23.61 -13.68 -15.68
N ALA A 125 23.10 -14.49 -14.75
CA ALA A 125 21.86 -15.24 -14.92
C ALA A 125 20.61 -14.34 -15.08
N LEU A 126 20.68 -13.05 -14.72
CA LEU A 126 19.62 -12.08 -14.99
C LEU A 126 19.56 -11.65 -16.47
N ARG A 127 20.68 -11.73 -17.19
CA ARG A 127 20.78 -11.24 -18.56
C ARG A 127 20.04 -12.18 -19.50
N GLY A 128 19.00 -11.66 -20.17
CA GLY A 128 18.16 -12.44 -21.08
C GLY A 128 17.23 -13.44 -20.37
N ASN A 129 17.15 -13.41 -19.05
CA ASN A 129 16.23 -14.26 -18.29
C ASN A 129 14.81 -13.68 -18.36
N PRO A 130 13.81 -14.47 -18.82
CA PRO A 130 12.43 -14.02 -18.85
C PRO A 130 11.77 -13.96 -17.47
N ASP A 131 12.40 -14.56 -16.44
CA ASP A 131 11.96 -14.59 -15.04
C ASP A 131 13.10 -14.14 -14.09
N PRO A 132 13.53 -12.86 -14.18
CA PRO A 132 14.67 -12.34 -13.41
C PRO A 132 14.42 -12.34 -11.90
N ALA A 133 13.17 -12.41 -11.46
CA ALA A 133 12.86 -12.32 -10.04
C ALA A 133 13.21 -13.58 -9.25
N ARG A 134 13.26 -14.74 -9.92
CA ARG A 134 13.86 -15.96 -9.35
C ARG A 134 15.33 -15.79 -9.02
N GLU A 135 16.08 -15.09 -9.86
CA GLU A 135 17.53 -14.89 -9.67
C GLU A 135 17.83 -13.95 -8.52
N PHE A 136 16.99 -12.93 -8.30
CA PHE A 136 17.10 -12.07 -7.11
C PHE A 136 16.78 -12.79 -5.80
N GLY A 137 16.21 -14.00 -5.87
CA GLY A 137 15.84 -14.79 -4.69
C GLY A 137 14.84 -14.05 -3.80
N LEU A 138 13.84 -13.38 -4.37
CA LEU A 138 12.84 -12.67 -3.56
C LEU A 138 11.68 -13.58 -3.16
N LEU A 139 11.28 -13.47 -1.90
CA LEU A 139 10.15 -14.18 -1.30
C LEU A 139 9.05 -13.19 -0.97
N GLY A 140 7.98 -13.25 -1.76
CA GLY A 140 6.76 -12.49 -1.51
C GLY A 140 5.88 -13.21 -0.49
N ALA A 141 5.17 -12.43 0.32
CA ALA A 141 4.00 -12.89 1.05
C ALA A 141 3.01 -11.73 1.14
N SER A 142 1.72 -12.03 1.15
CA SER A 142 0.70 -10.99 1.28
C SER A 142 -0.41 -11.45 2.21
N GLU A 143 -0.90 -10.54 3.05
CA GLU A 143 -2.02 -10.81 3.92
C GLU A 143 -3.05 -9.68 3.83
N THR A 144 -4.34 -10.04 3.92
CA THR A 144 -5.44 -9.08 3.99
C THR A 144 -6.20 -9.22 5.30
N ARG A 145 -6.40 -8.10 5.98
CA ARG A 145 -7.21 -8.00 7.21
C ARG A 145 -8.34 -7.01 7.00
N THR A 146 -9.51 -7.34 7.55
CA THR A 146 -10.69 -6.48 7.45
C THR A 146 -10.86 -5.73 8.77
N ALA A 147 -10.98 -4.40 8.67
CA ALA A 147 -11.32 -3.52 9.78
C ALA A 147 -12.80 -3.15 9.69
N GLU A 148 -13.61 -3.62 10.63
CA GLU A 148 -15.03 -3.24 10.69
C GLU A 148 -15.18 -1.75 11.02
N LEU A 149 -16.15 -1.11 10.35
CA LEU A 149 -16.45 0.29 10.58
C LEU A 149 -17.47 0.45 11.71
N LEU A 150 -17.13 1.32 12.67
CA LEU A 150 -18.04 1.75 13.72
C LEU A 150 -19.31 2.35 13.09
N PRO A 151 -20.50 2.15 13.67
CA PRO A 151 -21.76 2.64 13.10
C PRO A 151 -21.74 4.14 12.76
N ALA A 152 -21.13 4.95 13.64
CA ALA A 152 -20.97 6.38 13.41
C ALA A 152 -20.14 6.69 12.15
N VAL A 153 -19.04 5.97 11.90
CA VAL A 153 -18.20 6.18 10.71
C VAL A 153 -18.86 5.66 9.44
N ARG A 154 -19.52 4.50 9.52
CA ARG A 154 -20.29 3.91 8.43
C ARG A 154 -21.30 4.90 7.87
N HIS A 155 -22.10 5.51 8.73
CA HIS A 155 -23.20 6.37 8.30
C HIS A 155 -22.81 7.83 8.06
N LEU A 156 -21.81 8.35 8.78
CA LEU A 156 -21.46 9.77 8.69
C LEU A 156 -20.34 10.05 7.68
N LEU A 157 -19.43 9.10 7.42
CA LEU A 157 -18.17 9.39 6.73
C LEU A 157 -17.91 8.55 5.47
N TYR A 158 -18.14 7.23 5.50
CA TYR A 158 -17.54 6.34 4.49
C TYR A 158 -18.52 5.38 3.78
N ASN A 159 -19.80 5.35 4.17
CA ASN A 159 -20.88 4.53 3.58
C ASN A 159 -20.45 3.10 3.17
N ALA A 160 -19.70 2.45 4.04
CA ALA A 160 -19.27 1.06 3.88
C ALA A 160 -19.26 0.37 5.25
N ASP A 161 -19.35 -0.95 5.27
CA ASP A 161 -19.39 -1.72 6.52
C ASP A 161 -17.99 -2.04 7.07
N ALA A 162 -16.98 -2.07 6.19
CA ALA A 162 -15.62 -2.42 6.55
C ALA A 162 -14.59 -1.84 5.56
N ILE A 163 -13.33 -1.79 5.98
CA ILE A 163 -12.16 -1.45 5.16
C ILE A 163 -11.23 -2.66 5.09
N ALA A 164 -10.88 -3.09 3.88
CA ALA A 164 -9.87 -4.12 3.67
C ALA A 164 -8.47 -3.49 3.69
N CYS A 165 -7.61 -3.97 4.57
CA CYS A 165 -6.21 -3.59 4.69
C CYS A 165 -5.34 -4.73 4.16
N ARG A 166 -4.70 -4.53 3.01
CA ARG A 166 -3.75 -5.50 2.44
C ARG A 166 -2.33 -5.05 2.74
N ALA A 167 -1.49 -5.99 3.18
CA ALA A 167 -0.05 -5.80 3.28
C ALA A 167 0.65 -6.83 2.38
N GLU A 168 1.71 -6.39 1.70
CA GLU A 168 2.55 -7.23 0.86
C GLU A 168 4.00 -6.98 1.24
N VAL A 169 4.75 -8.07 1.46
CA VAL A 169 6.13 -8.03 1.95
C VAL A 169 6.99 -8.90 1.04
N TRP A 170 8.12 -8.34 0.60
CA TRP A 170 9.14 -9.05 -0.16
C TRP A 170 10.43 -9.08 0.67
N MET A 171 10.99 -10.27 0.87
CA MET A 171 12.26 -10.46 1.59
C MET A 171 13.26 -11.26 0.75
N THR A 172 14.55 -11.08 0.98
CA THR A 172 15.60 -11.86 0.31
C THR A 172 15.66 -13.28 0.88
N TRP A 173 15.71 -14.27 0.01
CA TRP A 173 15.92 -15.67 0.35
C TRP A 173 17.37 -15.89 0.73
N THR A 174 17.64 -16.06 2.02
CA THR A 174 19.00 -16.25 2.53
C THR A 174 19.46 -17.71 2.52
N ARG A 175 18.61 -18.66 2.11
CA ARG A 175 18.90 -20.11 2.12
C ARG A 175 19.42 -20.60 3.48
N GLY A 176 18.93 -20.00 4.57
CA GLY A 176 19.36 -20.34 5.92
C GLY A 176 20.73 -19.80 6.35
N MET A 177 21.38 -18.91 5.58
CA MET A 177 22.61 -18.25 6.02
C MET A 177 22.32 -17.15 7.05
N TYR A 178 22.92 -17.29 8.24
CA TYR A 178 23.07 -16.29 9.29
C TYR A 178 24.52 -16.25 9.74
#